data_AF-A0A2D8RRJ8-F1
#
_entry.id   AF-A0A2D8RRJ8-F1
#
_cell.length_a   1.000
_cell.length_b   1.000
_cell.length_c   1.000
_cell.angle_alpha   90.00
_cell.angle_beta   90.00
_cell.angle_gamma   90.00
#
_symmetry.space_group_name_H-M   'P 1'
#
loop_
_entity.id
_entity.type
_entity.pdbx_description
1 polymer ?
#
loop_
_entity_poly.entity_id
_entity_poly.type
_entity_poly.pdbx_seq_one_letter_code
_entity_poly.pdbx_strand_id
1 'polypeptide(L)'
;MVHPGYQNPDYIGEAGPVDSGLTLLSFQSSNGERPIGLLANYSMHYFGARGGFSADYYGLFCDLMEAKIRSTDSGNTPYVVAMSQGTSGDFHWMDYSNPRKENYGIERYSEELTDIVYEAYNNIEYITDMPELSMVEKAIMLKRRLAGGQRMAWANEMNSRRDGRRPENRPEVYAEQAIWLLENPEEKLILQAIRIGDFGITAMPNEVYGITGLK
;
A
#
# COMPACT_ATOMS: atom_id res chain seq x y z
N MET A 1 -10.91 16.97 4.42
CA MET A 1 -10.54 16.26 3.18
C MET A 1 -9.05 16.53 2.98
N VAL A 2 -8.24 15.49 2.77
CA VAL A 2 -6.75 15.57 2.84
C VAL A 2 -6.11 15.79 1.45
N HIS A 3 -6.91 15.83 0.39
CA HIS A 3 -6.44 16.10 -0.96
C HIS A 3 -6.56 17.60 -1.29
N PRO A 4 -5.60 18.16 -2.05
CA PRO A 4 -5.59 19.58 -2.38
C PRO A 4 -6.78 20.00 -3.26
N GLY A 5 -7.40 19.05 -3.99
CA GLY A 5 -8.35 19.37 -5.05
C GLY A 5 -7.62 19.67 -6.36
N TYR A 6 -8.31 19.49 -7.49
CA TYR A 6 -7.72 19.67 -8.82
C TYR A 6 -7.41 21.14 -9.08
N GLN A 7 -6.20 21.41 -9.58
CA GLN A 7 -5.69 22.72 -9.97
C GLN A 7 -5.83 23.77 -8.85
N ASN A 8 -5.62 23.35 -7.60
CA ASN A 8 -5.70 24.24 -6.44
C ASN A 8 -4.59 25.31 -6.50
N PRO A 9 -4.91 26.62 -6.43
CA PRO A 9 -3.92 27.69 -6.43
C PRO A 9 -2.99 27.69 -5.20
N ASP A 10 -3.40 27.06 -4.09
CA ASP A 10 -2.59 26.91 -2.88
C ASP A 10 -1.65 25.69 -2.94
N TYR A 11 -1.65 24.94 -4.05
CA TYR A 11 -0.75 23.81 -4.26
C TYR A 11 0.69 24.28 -4.43
N ILE A 12 1.56 23.88 -3.50
CA ILE A 12 2.97 24.28 -3.49
C ILE A 12 3.91 23.25 -4.15
N GLY A 13 3.42 22.06 -4.50
CA GLY A 13 4.21 20.99 -5.11
C GLY A 13 3.94 19.59 -4.55
N GLU A 14 4.56 18.60 -5.18
CA GLU A 14 4.42 17.18 -4.85
C GLU A 14 5.02 16.86 -3.48
N ALA A 15 4.46 15.86 -2.78
CA ALA A 15 4.98 15.43 -1.48
C ALA A 15 6.37 14.77 -1.56
N GLY A 16 6.67 14.15 -2.70
CA GLY A 16 7.92 13.44 -2.96
C GLY A 16 7.96 12.90 -4.39
N PRO A 17 9.07 12.26 -4.80
CA PRO A 17 9.18 11.62 -6.10
C PRO A 17 8.17 10.48 -6.26
N VAL A 18 7.72 10.25 -7.49
CA VAL A 18 6.87 9.10 -7.83
C VAL A 18 7.67 7.81 -7.75
N ASP A 19 7.14 6.84 -7.00
CA ASP A 19 7.56 5.44 -7.07
C ASP A 19 6.76 4.76 -8.19
N SER A 20 7.35 4.71 -9.38
CA SER A 20 6.76 4.04 -10.53
C SER A 20 7.02 2.53 -10.54
N GLY A 21 7.59 1.97 -9.48
CA GLY A 21 7.90 0.55 -9.37
C GLY A 21 6.63 -0.30 -9.41
N LEU A 22 6.54 -1.16 -10.42
CA LEU A 22 5.55 -2.23 -10.53
C LEU A 22 6.32 -3.54 -10.67
N THR A 23 6.32 -4.33 -9.60
CA THR A 23 7.15 -5.53 -9.50
C THR A 23 6.29 -6.78 -9.52
N LEU A 24 6.72 -7.80 -10.26
CA LEU A 24 6.02 -9.07 -10.41
C LEU A 24 6.90 -10.23 -9.95
N LEU A 25 6.32 -11.14 -9.18
CA LEU A 25 6.89 -12.45 -8.87
C LEU A 25 5.91 -13.53 -9.31
N SER A 26 6.25 -14.25 -10.37
CA SER A 26 5.44 -15.34 -10.92
C SER A 26 5.98 -16.70 -10.51
N PHE A 27 5.07 -17.63 -10.25
CA PHE A 27 5.36 -19.02 -9.90
C PHE A 27 4.81 -19.94 -10.97
N GLN A 28 5.60 -20.92 -11.41
CA GLN A 28 5.20 -21.95 -12.37
C GLN A 28 5.52 -23.35 -11.85
N SER A 29 4.91 -24.37 -12.47
CA SER A 29 5.23 -25.77 -12.21
C SER A 29 6.70 -26.08 -12.51
N SER A 30 7.24 -27.11 -11.87
CA SER A 30 8.64 -27.52 -12.05
C SER A 30 9.00 -27.92 -13.48
N ASN A 31 8.02 -28.32 -14.29
CA ASN A 31 8.20 -28.60 -15.73
C ASN A 31 7.96 -27.38 -16.64
N GLY A 32 7.60 -26.21 -16.08
CA GLY A 32 7.33 -24.98 -16.81
C GLY A 32 6.04 -24.96 -17.63
N GLU A 33 5.26 -26.03 -17.60
CA GLU A 33 4.06 -26.17 -18.45
C GLU A 33 2.85 -25.44 -17.89
N ARG A 34 2.85 -25.10 -16.59
CA ARG A 34 1.66 -24.59 -15.92
C ARG A 34 1.96 -23.43 -14.97
N PRO A 35 1.30 -22.27 -15.13
CA PRO A 35 1.41 -21.19 -14.18
C PRO A 35 0.69 -21.55 -12.86
N ILE A 36 1.21 -21.11 -11.72
CA ILE A 36 0.69 -21.40 -10.36
C ILE A 36 0.12 -20.16 -9.70
N GLY A 37 0.88 -19.05 -9.70
CA GLY A 37 0.38 -17.79 -9.17
C GLY A 37 1.27 -16.60 -9.52
N LEU A 38 0.78 -15.41 -9.23
CA LEU A 38 1.48 -14.14 -9.40
C LEU A 38 1.29 -13.29 -8.15
N LEU A 39 2.39 -12.75 -7.64
CA LEU A 39 2.38 -11.66 -6.68
C LEU A 39 2.83 -10.37 -7.37
N ALA A 40 1.94 -9.40 -7.48
CA ALA A 40 2.26 -8.05 -7.89
C ALA A 40 2.54 -7.16 -6.66
N ASN A 41 3.40 -6.16 -6.83
CA ASN A 41 3.59 -5.07 -5.88
C ASN A 41 3.54 -3.74 -6.61
N TYR A 42 2.70 -2.82 -6.14
CA TYR A 42 2.54 -1.50 -6.74
C TYR A 42 2.23 -0.43 -5.69
N SER A 43 2.88 0.72 -5.81
CA SER A 43 2.76 1.85 -4.89
C SER A 43 1.56 2.73 -5.25
N MET A 44 0.35 2.27 -4.95
CA MET A 44 -0.88 3.06 -5.10
C MET A 44 -1.93 2.71 -4.04
N HIS A 45 -2.39 3.74 -3.32
CA HIS A 45 -3.43 3.61 -2.30
C HIS A 45 -4.76 3.15 -2.91
N TYR A 46 -5.68 2.56 -2.14
CA TYR A 46 -7.01 2.16 -2.64
C TYR A 46 -7.70 3.26 -3.49
N PHE A 47 -8.35 2.83 -4.58
CA PHE A 47 -9.06 3.71 -5.51
C PHE A 47 -10.24 4.39 -4.83
N GLY A 48 -10.91 3.69 -3.91
CA GLY A 48 -12.04 4.19 -3.13
C GLY A 48 -13.39 3.73 -3.69
N ALA A 49 -13.58 2.41 -3.81
CA ALA A 49 -14.85 1.80 -4.18
C ALA A 49 -16.00 2.30 -3.29
N ARG A 50 -17.16 2.56 -3.88
CA ARG A 50 -18.33 3.09 -3.18
C ARG A 50 -19.37 2.00 -2.93
N GLY A 51 -19.83 1.91 -1.68
CA GLY A 51 -20.95 1.06 -1.29
C GLY A 51 -20.56 -0.40 -1.04
N GLY A 52 -20.99 -0.95 0.10
CA GLY A 52 -20.79 -2.36 0.45
C GLY A 52 -19.36 -2.75 0.80
N PHE A 53 -19.14 -4.06 0.91
CA PHE A 53 -17.82 -4.66 1.09
C PHE A 53 -17.16 -4.82 -0.27
N SER A 54 -15.94 -4.30 -0.43
CA SER A 54 -15.17 -4.37 -1.66
C SER A 54 -13.69 -4.59 -1.37
N ALA A 55 -13.03 -5.40 -2.19
CA ALA A 55 -11.57 -5.52 -2.23
C ALA A 55 -10.91 -4.40 -3.05
N ASP A 56 -11.70 -3.41 -3.50
CA ASP A 56 -11.26 -2.27 -4.30
C ASP A 56 -10.60 -2.71 -5.61
N TYR A 57 -9.75 -1.89 -6.22
CA TYR A 57 -9.14 -2.18 -7.52
C TYR A 57 -8.24 -3.42 -7.47
N TYR A 58 -7.72 -3.76 -6.29
CA TYR A 58 -6.90 -4.97 -6.06
C TYR A 58 -7.69 -6.22 -6.46
N GLY A 59 -8.96 -6.33 -6.04
CA GLY A 59 -9.79 -7.47 -6.38
C GLY A 59 -10.09 -7.56 -7.88
N LEU A 60 -10.48 -6.42 -8.48
CA LEU A 60 -10.75 -6.36 -9.93
C LEU A 60 -9.49 -6.69 -10.74
N PHE A 61 -8.34 -6.17 -10.34
CA PHE A 61 -7.06 -6.50 -10.95
C PHE A 61 -6.77 -8.01 -10.88
N CYS A 62 -6.94 -8.64 -9.71
CA CYS A 62 -6.72 -10.08 -9.58
C CYS A 62 -7.64 -10.88 -10.51
N ASP A 63 -8.94 -10.57 -10.53
CA ASP A 63 -9.91 -11.25 -11.39
C ASP A 63 -9.57 -11.10 -12.89
N LEU A 64 -9.24 -9.88 -13.33
CA LEU A 64 -8.89 -9.58 -14.71
C LEU A 64 -7.59 -10.28 -15.13
N MET A 65 -6.57 -10.27 -14.27
CA MET A 65 -5.29 -10.90 -14.55
C MET A 65 -5.42 -12.43 -14.59
N GLU A 66 -6.16 -13.02 -13.66
CA GLU A 66 -6.47 -14.45 -13.68
C GLU A 66 -7.21 -14.85 -14.95
N ALA A 67 -8.20 -14.06 -15.38
CA ALA A 67 -8.94 -14.31 -16.62
C ALA A 67 -8.02 -14.27 -17.85
N LYS A 68 -7.12 -13.28 -17.95
CA LYS A 68 -6.14 -13.19 -19.04
C LYS A 68 -5.22 -14.42 -19.07
N ILE A 69 -4.68 -14.84 -17.93
CA ILE A 69 -3.77 -16.01 -17.87
C ILE A 69 -4.52 -17.31 -18.17
N ARG A 70 -5.71 -17.53 -17.59
CA ARG A 70 -6.53 -18.73 -17.85
C ARG A 70 -6.95 -18.84 -19.32
N SER A 71 -7.17 -17.72 -20.02
CA SER A 71 -7.51 -17.76 -21.45
C SER A 71 -6.43 -18.44 -22.32
N THR A 72 -5.23 -18.61 -21.78
CA THR A 72 -4.10 -19.29 -22.43
C THR A 72 -3.88 -20.74 -21.96
N ASP A 73 -4.57 -21.18 -20.89
CA ASP A 73 -4.43 -22.52 -20.30
C ASP A 73 -5.74 -23.31 -20.47
N SER A 74 -5.66 -24.41 -21.23
CA SER A 74 -6.81 -25.28 -21.53
C SER A 74 -7.26 -26.16 -20.34
N GLY A 75 -6.51 -26.18 -19.24
CA GLY A 75 -6.68 -27.15 -18.15
C GLY A 75 -7.62 -26.76 -17.01
N ASN A 76 -8.22 -25.55 -17.00
CA ASN A 76 -9.07 -25.07 -15.90
C ASN A 76 -8.42 -25.17 -14.49
N THR A 77 -7.08 -25.21 -14.42
CA THR A 77 -6.37 -25.40 -13.16
C THR A 77 -6.37 -24.09 -12.36
N PRO A 78 -6.53 -24.13 -11.03
CA PRO A 78 -6.46 -22.92 -10.22
C PRO A 78 -5.14 -22.18 -10.39
N TYR A 79 -5.24 -20.90 -10.70
CA TYR A 79 -4.16 -19.91 -10.70
C TYR A 79 -4.57 -18.79 -9.75
N VAL A 80 -3.64 -18.31 -8.92
CA VAL A 80 -3.92 -17.27 -7.91
C VAL A 80 -3.14 -16.00 -8.23
N VAL A 81 -3.84 -14.89 -8.39
CA VAL A 81 -3.22 -13.56 -8.44
C VAL A 81 -3.41 -12.87 -7.09
N ALA A 82 -2.33 -12.30 -6.59
CA ALA A 82 -2.34 -11.43 -5.43
C ALA A 82 -1.61 -10.13 -5.76
N MET A 83 -2.05 -9.03 -5.13
CA MET A 83 -1.36 -7.75 -5.18
C MET A 83 -1.08 -7.26 -3.77
N SER A 84 0.11 -6.73 -3.58
CA SER A 84 0.56 -6.08 -2.35
C SER A 84 0.76 -4.59 -2.58
N GLN A 85 0.55 -3.81 -1.52
CA GLN A 85 0.86 -2.38 -1.52
C GLN A 85 2.38 -2.20 -1.49
N GLY A 86 2.90 -1.36 -2.38
CA GLY A 86 4.22 -0.76 -2.23
C GLY A 86 4.21 0.35 -1.17
N THR A 87 5.13 1.31 -1.28
CA THR A 87 5.15 2.49 -0.39
C THR A 87 4.18 3.55 -0.87
N SER A 88 2.89 3.37 -0.52
CA SER A 88 1.75 4.12 -1.06
C SER A 88 1.20 5.25 -0.20
N GLY A 89 1.85 5.59 0.92
CA GLY A 89 1.27 6.48 1.94
C GLY A 89 1.02 7.93 1.52
N ASP A 90 1.59 8.33 0.38
CA ASP A 90 1.39 9.62 -0.27
C ASP A 90 1.02 9.47 -1.76
N PHE A 91 0.68 8.26 -2.22
CA PHE A 91 0.28 8.00 -3.60
C PHE A 91 -1.23 7.86 -3.79
N HIS A 92 -1.70 8.39 -4.90
CA HIS A 92 -3.07 8.21 -5.37
C HIS A 92 -3.09 8.24 -6.91
N TRP A 93 -4.08 7.58 -7.53
CA TRP A 93 -4.26 7.62 -8.99
C TRP A 93 -4.56 9.02 -9.57
N MET A 94 -4.98 9.95 -8.71
CA MET A 94 -5.39 11.28 -9.14
C MET A 94 -4.18 12.17 -9.35
N ASP A 95 -4.05 12.72 -10.55
CA ASP A 95 -3.14 13.82 -10.83
C ASP A 95 -3.89 15.15 -10.67
N TYR A 96 -3.66 15.82 -9.54
CA TYR A 96 -4.31 17.09 -9.21
C TYR A 96 -3.72 18.29 -9.97
N SER A 97 -2.58 18.15 -10.65
CA SER A 97 -2.01 19.23 -11.46
C SER A 97 -2.82 19.46 -12.74
N ASN A 98 -3.53 18.42 -13.19
CA ASN A 98 -4.37 18.43 -14.38
C ASN A 98 -5.85 18.63 -14.05
N PRO A 99 -6.69 18.99 -15.04
CA PRO A 99 -8.14 18.90 -14.89
C PRO A 99 -8.55 17.49 -14.49
N ARG A 100 -9.63 17.38 -13.70
CA ARG A 100 -10.17 16.10 -13.29
C ARG A 100 -10.47 15.21 -14.51
N LYS A 101 -10.00 13.96 -14.46
CA LYS A 101 -10.41 12.95 -15.45
C LYS A 101 -11.90 12.67 -15.30
N GLU A 102 -12.67 12.98 -16.35
CA GLU A 102 -14.09 12.65 -16.43
C GLU A 102 -14.28 11.18 -16.81
N ASN A 103 -15.32 10.54 -16.27
CA ASN A 103 -15.68 9.15 -16.54
C ASN A 103 -14.54 8.13 -16.32
N TYR A 104 -13.65 8.40 -15.37
CA TYR A 104 -12.55 7.51 -15.01
C TYR A 104 -12.89 6.78 -13.71
N GLY A 105 -13.29 5.52 -13.86
CA GLY A 105 -13.75 4.65 -12.78
C GLY A 105 -12.74 3.57 -12.40
N ILE A 106 -13.07 2.83 -11.34
CA ILE A 106 -12.22 1.77 -10.79
C ILE A 106 -12.03 0.62 -11.79
N GLU A 107 -13.04 0.32 -12.60
CA GLU A 107 -13.01 -0.71 -13.62
C GLU A 107 -11.97 -0.38 -14.68
N ARG A 108 -12.06 0.82 -15.26
CA ARG A 108 -11.10 1.30 -16.27
C ARG A 108 -9.69 1.38 -15.72
N TYR A 109 -9.52 1.88 -14.49
CA TYR A 109 -8.21 1.92 -13.84
C TYR A 109 -7.61 0.52 -13.68
N SER A 110 -8.41 -0.45 -13.25
CA SER A 110 -7.99 -1.84 -13.05
C SER A 110 -7.65 -2.52 -14.37
N GLU A 111 -8.42 -2.27 -15.43
CA GLU A 111 -8.14 -2.76 -16.79
C GLU A 111 -6.81 -2.22 -17.32
N GLU A 112 -6.60 -0.90 -17.27
CA GLU A 112 -5.36 -0.26 -17.72
C GLU A 112 -4.13 -0.78 -16.95
N LEU A 113 -4.24 -0.94 -15.62
CA LEU A 113 -3.17 -1.53 -14.80
C LEU A 113 -2.92 -3.00 -15.16
N THR A 114 -3.98 -3.77 -15.37
CA THR A 114 -3.88 -5.19 -15.74
C THR A 114 -3.19 -5.37 -17.08
N ASP A 115 -3.48 -4.51 -18.06
CA ASP A 115 -2.82 -4.57 -19.38
C ASP A 115 -1.31 -4.35 -19.25
N ILE A 116 -0.88 -3.35 -18.47
CA ILE A 116 0.54 -3.09 -18.18
C ILE A 116 1.20 -4.30 -17.51
N VAL A 117 0.55 -4.88 -16.49
CA VAL A 117 1.05 -6.06 -15.79
C VAL A 117 1.12 -7.27 -16.72
N TYR A 118 0.13 -7.46 -17.58
CA TYR A 118 0.10 -8.59 -18.51
C TYR A 118 1.20 -8.50 -19.56
N GLU A 119 1.50 -7.30 -20.06
CA GLU A 119 2.66 -7.07 -20.92
C GLU A 119 3.96 -7.44 -20.21
N ALA A 120 4.16 -6.99 -18.96
CA ALA A 120 5.34 -7.35 -18.18
C ALA A 120 5.41 -8.87 -17.88
N TYR A 121 4.27 -9.50 -17.56
CA TYR A 121 4.16 -10.93 -17.30
C TYR A 121 4.64 -11.78 -18.48
N ASN A 122 4.29 -11.41 -19.71
CA ASN A 122 4.71 -12.13 -20.91
C ASN A 122 6.23 -12.05 -21.18
N ASN A 123 6.94 -11.16 -20.50
CA ASN A 123 8.39 -11.00 -20.60
C ASN A 123 9.15 -11.59 -19.39
N ILE A 124 8.46 -12.30 -18.48
CA ILE A 124 9.11 -12.91 -17.32
C ILE A 124 10.05 -14.03 -17.76
N GLU A 125 11.31 -13.92 -17.34
CA GLU A 125 12.29 -15.00 -17.41
C GLU A 125 12.24 -15.82 -16.12
N TYR A 126 11.98 -17.12 -16.26
CA TYR A 126 11.88 -18.02 -15.12
C TYR A 126 13.24 -18.62 -14.77
N ILE A 127 13.59 -18.54 -13.49
CA ILE A 127 14.75 -19.24 -12.93
C ILE A 127 14.37 -20.71 -12.77
N THR A 128 15.12 -21.60 -13.44
CA THR A 128 14.86 -23.06 -13.43
C THR A 128 15.63 -23.80 -12.35
N ASP A 129 16.70 -23.20 -11.82
CA ASP A 129 17.44 -23.74 -10.68
C ASP A 129 16.72 -23.47 -9.36
N MET A 130 17.02 -24.25 -8.32
CA MET A 130 16.44 -24.05 -7.00
C MET A 130 16.91 -22.71 -6.41
N PRO A 131 16.04 -21.69 -6.25
CA PRO A 131 16.45 -20.40 -5.72
C PRO A 131 16.80 -20.52 -4.24
N GLU A 132 17.84 -19.82 -3.80
CA GLU A 132 18.14 -19.71 -2.38
C GLU A 132 16.99 -19.00 -1.66
N LEU A 133 16.44 -19.65 -0.63
CA LEU A 133 15.40 -19.07 0.21
C LEU A 133 15.99 -18.69 1.56
N SER A 134 15.80 -17.45 1.97
CA SER A 134 16.16 -17.01 3.31
C SER A 134 15.18 -15.97 3.83
N MET A 135 15.09 -15.84 5.14
CA MET A 135 14.26 -14.84 5.79
C MET A 135 14.95 -14.36 7.05
N VAL A 136 14.87 -13.05 7.28
CA VAL A 136 15.30 -12.43 8.52
C VAL A 136 14.18 -11.58 9.07
N GLU A 137 14.03 -11.64 10.40
CA GLU A 137 13.14 -10.78 11.16
C GLU A 137 13.94 -10.03 12.21
N LYS A 138 13.59 -8.77 12.45
CA LYS A 138 14.13 -7.99 13.54
C LYS A 138 13.04 -7.20 14.24
N ALA A 139 12.88 -7.46 15.53
CA ALA A 139 12.15 -6.56 16.41
C ALA A 139 13.02 -5.35 16.77
N ILE A 140 12.48 -4.15 16.55
CA ILE A 140 13.09 -2.89 16.99
C ILE A 140 12.16 -2.20 17.99
N MET A 141 12.75 -1.52 18.97
CA MET A 141 12.01 -0.65 19.88
C MET A 141 12.23 0.80 19.45
N LEU A 142 11.16 1.49 19.06
CA LEU A 142 11.21 2.90 18.68
C LEU A 142 10.58 3.76 19.77
N LYS A 143 11.22 4.90 20.04
CA LYS A 143 10.64 5.93 20.92
C LYS A 143 9.69 6.80 20.12
N ARG A 144 8.49 7.02 20.64
CA ARG A 144 7.53 7.99 20.11
C ARG A 144 7.99 9.41 20.44
N ARG A 145 7.61 10.36 19.59
CA ARG A 145 7.76 11.79 19.90
C ARG A 145 6.72 12.17 20.95
N LEU A 146 7.17 12.59 22.12
CA LEU A 146 6.30 13.03 23.20
C LEU A 146 5.93 14.51 23.06
N ALA A 147 4.74 14.86 23.55
CA ALA A 147 4.27 16.23 23.61
C ALA A 147 5.07 17.03 24.66
N GLY A 148 5.45 18.27 24.32
CA GLY A 148 6.06 19.19 25.28
C GLY A 148 5.06 19.74 26.30
N GLY A 149 5.56 20.40 27.35
CA GLY A 149 4.75 20.86 28.49
C GLY A 149 3.52 21.72 28.11
N GLN A 150 3.66 22.64 27.15
CA GLN A 150 2.54 23.46 26.69
C GLN A 150 1.43 22.62 26.04
N ARG A 151 1.81 21.64 25.20
CA ARG A 151 0.87 20.75 24.53
C ARG A 151 0.19 19.82 25.54
N MET A 152 0.91 19.37 26.55
CA MET A 152 0.35 18.58 27.65
C MET A 152 -0.63 19.36 28.51
N ALA A 153 -0.33 20.62 28.86
CA ALA A 153 -1.25 21.47 29.60
C ALA A 153 -2.58 21.67 28.85
N TRP A 154 -2.50 21.98 27.55
CA TRP A 154 -3.67 22.10 26.67
C TRP A 154 -4.47 20.79 26.59
N ALA A 155 -3.78 19.65 26.45
CA ALA A 155 -4.44 18.34 26.34
C ALA A 155 -5.19 17.98 27.63
N ASN A 156 -4.57 18.19 28.78
CA ASN A 156 -5.18 17.96 30.09
C ASN A 156 -6.44 18.80 30.28
N GLU A 157 -6.37 20.12 30.01
CA GLU A 157 -7.53 21.00 30.13
C GLU A 157 -8.70 20.54 29.23
N MET A 158 -8.41 20.17 27.98
CA MET A 158 -9.41 19.70 27.04
C MET A 158 -10.03 18.37 27.47
N ASN A 159 -9.23 17.42 27.93
CA ASN A 159 -9.70 16.13 28.41
C ASN A 159 -10.50 16.26 29.72
N SER A 160 -10.13 17.18 30.63
CA SER A 160 -10.92 17.45 31.83
C SER A 160 -12.32 18.00 31.49
N ARG A 161 -12.43 18.87 30.49
CA ARG A 161 -13.73 19.39 30.02
C ARG A 161 -14.61 18.31 29.38
N ARG A 162 -14.01 17.25 28.83
CA ARG A 162 -14.72 16.11 28.25
C ARG A 162 -15.31 15.17 29.30
N ASP A 163 -14.79 15.17 30.53
CA ASP A 163 -15.32 14.40 31.66
C ASP A 163 -15.62 12.92 31.32
N GLY A 164 -14.63 12.24 30.72
CA GLY A 164 -14.74 10.82 30.35
C GLY A 164 -15.53 10.52 29.07
N ARG A 165 -16.16 11.52 28.45
CA ARG A 165 -16.83 11.36 27.15
C ARG A 165 -15.81 11.12 26.03
N ARG A 166 -16.20 10.36 25.00
CA ARG A 166 -15.38 10.14 23.79
C ARG A 166 -15.15 11.46 23.02
N PRO A 167 -14.03 11.60 22.29
CA PRO A 167 -13.78 12.78 21.47
C PRO A 167 -14.86 12.95 20.39
N GLU A 168 -15.35 14.17 20.16
CA GLU A 168 -16.27 14.49 19.04
C GLU A 168 -15.60 15.20 17.87
N ASN A 169 -14.42 15.78 18.11
CA ASN A 169 -13.76 16.64 17.12
C ASN A 169 -12.25 16.41 17.12
N ARG A 170 -11.58 16.89 16.06
CA ARG A 170 -10.13 16.73 15.87
C ARG A 170 -9.30 17.26 17.04
N PRO A 171 -9.55 18.46 17.59
CA PRO A 171 -8.86 18.92 18.81
C PRO A 171 -8.95 17.92 19.96
N GLU A 172 -10.15 17.43 20.28
CA GLU A 172 -10.35 16.46 21.35
C GLU A 172 -9.63 15.13 21.11
N VAL A 173 -9.61 14.65 19.86
CA VAL A 173 -8.85 13.45 19.46
C VAL A 173 -7.36 13.66 19.74
N TYR A 174 -6.81 14.81 19.35
CA TYR A 174 -5.39 15.07 19.58
C TYR A 174 -5.05 15.31 21.06
N ALA A 175 -5.99 15.82 21.86
CA ALA A 175 -5.83 15.93 23.31
C ALA A 175 -5.78 14.54 23.96
N GLU A 176 -6.65 13.62 23.54
CA GLU A 176 -6.61 12.21 23.99
C GLU A 176 -5.30 11.52 23.61
N GLN A 177 -4.91 11.65 22.34
CA GLN A 177 -3.69 11.04 21.82
C GLN A 177 -2.43 11.55 22.53
N ALA A 178 -2.37 12.82 22.92
CA ALA A 178 -1.22 13.35 23.64
C ALA A 178 -0.98 12.63 24.99
N ILE A 179 -2.06 12.32 25.73
CA ILE A 179 -1.96 11.54 26.97
C ILE A 179 -1.57 10.09 26.66
N TRP A 180 -2.24 9.47 25.68
CA TRP A 180 -1.95 8.09 25.29
C TRP A 180 -0.49 7.90 24.86
N LEU A 181 0.08 8.83 24.09
CA LEU A 181 1.49 8.79 23.66
C LEU A 181 2.46 8.92 24.84
N LEU A 182 2.11 9.69 25.88
CA LEU A 182 2.92 9.80 27.10
C LEU A 182 2.93 8.48 27.89
N GLU A 183 1.77 7.82 27.97
CA GLU A 183 1.62 6.52 28.63
C GLU A 183 2.21 5.36 27.81
N ASN A 184 2.32 5.54 26.49
CA ASN A 184 2.88 4.57 25.55
C ASN A 184 4.08 5.19 24.81
N PRO A 185 5.19 5.49 25.50
CA PRO A 185 6.30 6.27 24.93
C PRO A 185 7.13 5.48 23.91
N GLU A 186 6.98 4.16 23.85
CA GLU A 186 7.76 3.28 22.97
C GLU A 186 6.85 2.30 22.24
N GLU A 187 7.24 1.89 21.04
CA GLU A 187 6.54 0.89 20.23
C GLU A 187 7.51 -0.15 19.70
N LYS A 188 7.09 -1.41 19.75
CA LYS A 188 7.82 -2.51 19.12
C LYS A 188 7.36 -2.62 17.67
N LEU A 189 8.27 -2.40 16.72
CA LEU A 189 8.02 -2.66 15.30
C LEU A 189 8.78 -3.92 14.87
N ILE A 190 8.17 -4.69 13.98
CA ILE A 190 8.76 -5.87 13.37
C ILE A 190 9.17 -5.52 11.94
N LEU A 191 10.45 -5.66 11.63
CA LEU A 191 10.97 -5.56 10.27
C LEU A 191 11.21 -6.97 9.74
N GLN A 192 10.81 -7.23 8.50
CA GLN A 192 11.03 -8.52 7.85
C GLN A 192 11.62 -8.33 6.46
N ALA A 193 12.53 -9.22 6.10
CA ALA A 193 13.02 -9.35 4.73
C ALA A 193 13.04 -10.84 4.35
N ILE A 194 12.55 -11.15 3.16
CA ILE A 194 12.52 -12.47 2.55
C ILE A 194 13.35 -12.40 1.27
N ARG A 195 14.19 -13.41 1.04
CA ARG A 195 14.97 -13.61 -0.18
C ARG A 195 14.44 -14.81 -0.94
N ILE A 196 14.31 -14.66 -2.25
CA ILE A 196 13.99 -15.71 -3.21
C ILE A 196 14.97 -15.57 -4.38
N GLY A 197 16.11 -16.27 -4.31
CA GLY A 197 17.21 -16.08 -5.27
C GLY A 197 17.75 -14.64 -5.20
N ASP A 198 17.69 -13.91 -6.31
CA ASP A 198 18.07 -12.49 -6.35
C ASP A 198 16.90 -11.53 -6.08
N PHE A 199 15.71 -12.07 -5.83
CA PHE A 199 14.51 -11.30 -5.50
C PHE A 199 14.39 -11.08 -3.98
N GLY A 200 14.07 -9.86 -3.57
CA GLY A 200 13.86 -9.49 -2.17
C GLY A 200 12.46 -8.95 -1.92
N ILE A 201 11.83 -9.38 -0.83
CA ILE A 201 10.59 -8.80 -0.29
C ILE A 201 10.92 -8.18 1.05
N THR A 202 10.69 -6.89 1.20
CA THR A 202 10.84 -6.17 2.48
C THR A 202 9.50 -5.71 2.98
N ALA A 203 9.21 -5.94 4.27
CA ALA A 203 7.99 -5.49 4.90
C ALA A 203 8.27 -4.37 5.91
N MET A 204 7.52 -3.29 5.80
CA MET A 204 7.42 -2.25 6.82
C MET A 204 5.99 -2.26 7.38
N PRO A 205 5.80 -2.43 8.69
CA PRO A 205 4.48 -2.64 9.29
C PRO A 205 3.70 -1.32 9.47
N ASN A 206 3.81 -0.41 8.50
CA ASN A 206 3.23 0.93 8.51
C ASN A 206 2.81 1.31 7.07
N GLU A 207 2.00 2.35 6.96
CA GLU A 207 1.82 3.06 5.69
C GLU A 207 3.03 3.98 5.47
N VAL A 208 3.77 3.77 4.37
CA VAL A 208 5.09 4.39 4.14
C VAL A 208 5.04 5.26 2.89
N TYR A 209 5.63 6.46 2.96
CA TYR A 209 5.72 7.37 1.82
C TYR A 209 6.72 6.87 0.77
N GLY A 210 6.45 7.16 -0.51
CA GLY A 210 7.27 6.75 -1.64
C GLY A 210 8.76 7.07 -1.49
N ILE A 211 9.06 8.28 -1.03
CA ILE A 211 10.45 8.73 -0.79
C ILE A 211 11.21 7.88 0.24
N THR A 212 10.50 7.23 1.15
CA THR A 212 11.11 6.34 2.15
C THR A 212 11.36 4.96 1.57
N GLY A 213 10.50 4.47 0.68
CA GLY A 213 10.69 3.20 -0.03
C GLY A 213 11.79 3.24 -1.10
N LEU A 214 11.97 4.39 -1.75
CA LEU A 214 12.97 4.59 -2.81
C LEU A 214 14.42 4.74 -2.32
N LYS A 215 14.64 4.83 -1.00
CA LYS A 215 15.97 5.01 -0.38
C LYS A 215 16.50 3.71 0.18
#